data_AF-A0A2P5CA62-F1
#
_entry.id   AF-A0A2P5CA62-F1
#
_cell.length_a   1.000
_cell.length_b   1.000
_cell.length_c   1.000
_cell.angle_alpha   90.00
_cell.angle_beta   90.00
_cell.angle_gamma   90.00
#
_symmetry.space_group_name_H-M   'P 1'
#
loop_
_entity.id
_entity.type
_entity.pdbx_description
1 polymer ?
#
loop_
_entity_poly.entity_id
_entity_poly.type
_entity_poly.pdbx_seq_one_letter_code
_entity_poly.pdbx_strand_id
1 'polypeptide(L)'
;MEIPSRRRLPNLRDGFVYYKEDEGQFFLEKGSPFSSSSDLVPIVVPPQGVYLPYKILFKINSLVQHGCLPGETLDCKFFQSVDPRRIKTEYIESALDQLYQLKDCCYDPLGWLTKQYMTYNSGEQIPKKPTIALDEGVVYVHRVLITPSKVYFRGPEPNLSNRVLRNYPDDIDNFLRLSFVDEDLDKMRSTDLSKHSSSANEERQTKVYARVLSIL
;
A
#
# COMPACT_ATOMS: atom_id res chain seq x y z
N MET A 1 -1.22 -0.40 18.11
CA MET A 1 -0.88 -1.77 17.66
C MET A 1 -2.16 -2.60 17.72
N GLU A 2 -2.58 -3.23 16.63
CA GLU A 2 -3.81 -4.04 16.61
C GLU A 2 -3.51 -5.52 16.91
N ILE A 3 -4.29 -6.13 17.79
CA ILE A 3 -4.17 -7.56 18.13
C ILE A 3 -5.45 -8.28 17.72
N PRO A 4 -5.40 -9.27 16.80
CA PRO A 4 -6.58 -10.03 16.41
C PRO A 4 -7.16 -10.79 17.60
N SER A 5 -8.45 -10.59 17.89
CA SER A 5 -9.15 -11.19 19.03
C SER A 5 -9.23 -12.72 19.01
N ARG A 6 -8.93 -13.37 17.88
CA ARG A 6 -9.10 -14.82 17.67
C ARG A 6 -7.81 -15.56 17.27
N ARG A 7 -6.64 -14.90 17.28
CA ARG A 7 -5.38 -15.56 16.92
C ARG A 7 -4.55 -15.85 18.17
N ARG A 8 -4.02 -17.06 18.25
CA ARG A 8 -3.02 -17.42 19.27
C ARG A 8 -1.73 -16.68 18.93
N LEU A 9 -1.32 -15.76 19.80
CA LEU A 9 -0.04 -15.07 19.64
C LEU A 9 1.10 -16.10 19.75
N PRO A 10 2.14 -16.01 18.91
CA PRO A 10 3.33 -16.84 19.07
C PRO A 10 3.99 -16.51 20.41
N ASN A 11 4.64 -17.50 21.01
CA ASN A 11 5.42 -17.29 22.22
C ASN A 11 6.68 -16.48 21.84
N LEU A 12 6.69 -15.19 22.20
CA LEU A 12 7.78 -14.27 21.84
C LEU A 12 9.12 -14.71 22.44
N ARG A 13 9.11 -15.46 23.56
CA ARG A 13 10.33 -15.97 24.19
C ARG A 13 11.06 -17.02 23.35
N ASP A 14 10.33 -17.73 22.49
CA ASP A 14 10.91 -18.79 21.65
C ASP A 14 11.58 -18.24 20.38
N GLY A 15 11.26 -16.99 20.00
CA GLY A 15 11.71 -16.37 18.74
C GLY A 15 12.76 -15.26 18.88
N PHE A 16 12.93 -14.69 20.08
CA PHE A 16 13.82 -13.54 20.30
C PHE A 16 14.87 -13.85 21.38
N VAL A 17 16.13 -13.99 20.98
CA VAL A 17 17.26 -14.32 21.87
C VAL A 17 17.59 -13.18 22.83
N TYR A 18 17.33 -11.92 22.41
CA TYR A 18 17.55 -10.73 23.22
C TYR A 18 16.27 -9.90 23.24
N TYR A 19 15.67 -9.76 24.42
CA TYR A 19 14.52 -8.89 24.63
C TYR A 19 14.61 -8.22 26.00
N LYS A 20 13.99 -7.04 26.12
CA LYS A 20 13.83 -6.32 27.38
C LYS A 20 12.35 -6.27 27.69
N GLU A 21 11.96 -6.76 28.86
CA GLU A 21 10.58 -6.64 29.33
C GLU A 21 10.35 -5.21 29.83
N ASP A 22 9.26 -4.60 29.38
CA ASP A 22 8.74 -3.35 29.90
C ASP A 22 7.44 -3.66 30.64
N GLU A 23 7.39 -3.38 31.95
CA GLU A 23 6.20 -3.57 32.78
C GLU A 23 5.23 -2.38 32.67
N GLY A 24 5.35 -1.58 31.61
CA GLY A 24 4.42 -0.51 31.30
C GLY A 24 2.97 -1.01 31.26
N GLN A 25 2.06 -0.23 31.84
CA GLN A 25 0.64 -0.54 31.76
C GLN A 25 0.10 -0.16 30.38
N PHE A 26 -0.27 -1.17 29.59
CA PHE A 26 -1.00 -0.99 28.34
C PHE A 26 -2.49 -1.20 28.58
N PHE A 27 -3.31 -0.28 28.09
CA PHE A 27 -4.76 -0.41 28.10
C PHE A 27 -5.22 -0.99 26.76
N LEU A 28 -6.02 -2.04 26.80
CA LEU A 28 -6.62 -2.63 25.61
C LEU A 28 -7.97 -1.96 25.35
N GLU A 29 -8.11 -1.29 24.21
CA GLU A 29 -9.38 -0.74 23.76
C GLU A 29 -9.97 -1.59 22.63
N LYS A 30 -11.29 -1.78 22.66
CA LYS A 30 -11.99 -2.53 21.63
C LYS A 30 -12.29 -1.60 20.45
N GLY A 31 -11.59 -1.78 19.35
CA GLY A 31 -11.77 -1.04 18.10
C GLY A 31 -12.33 -1.88 16.95
N SER A 32 -12.60 -1.23 15.83
CA SER A 32 -12.75 -1.87 14.53
C SER A 32 -11.42 -1.76 13.79
N PRO A 33 -10.91 -2.82 13.14
CA PRO A 33 -9.64 -2.75 12.45
C PRO A 33 -9.74 -1.78 11.27
N PHE A 34 -8.67 -1.00 11.03
CA PHE A 34 -8.62 -0.11 9.85
C PHE A 34 -8.38 -0.88 8.54
N SER A 35 -8.00 -2.16 8.64
CA SER A 35 -7.65 -3.01 7.50
C SER A 35 -8.39 -4.34 7.51
N SER A 36 -8.58 -4.93 6.33
CA SER A 36 -8.96 -6.35 6.24
C SER A 36 -7.77 -7.19 6.69
N SER A 37 -7.98 -8.13 7.61
CA SER A 37 -6.93 -9.01 8.13
C SER A 37 -6.31 -9.85 7.01
N SER A 38 -5.21 -9.38 6.43
CA SER A 38 -4.42 -10.11 5.46
C SER A 38 -3.12 -10.56 6.11
N ASP A 39 -2.72 -11.81 5.85
CA ASP A 39 -1.46 -12.38 6.32
C ASP A 39 -0.21 -11.77 5.64
N LEU A 40 -0.39 -10.74 4.82
CA LEU A 40 0.65 -10.12 4.01
C LEU A 40 0.89 -8.65 4.40
N VAL A 41 -0.15 -7.82 4.32
CA VAL A 41 -0.10 -6.40 4.66
C VAL A 41 -1.49 -5.88 5.03
N PRO A 42 -1.59 -4.83 5.85
CA PRO A 42 -2.87 -4.16 6.03
C PRO A 42 -3.35 -3.60 4.68
N ILE A 43 -4.52 -4.07 4.23
CA ILE A 43 -5.25 -3.47 3.12
C ILE A 43 -6.38 -2.66 3.73
N VAL A 44 -6.32 -1.34 3.53
CA VAL A 44 -7.26 -0.37 4.08
C VAL A 44 -8.66 -0.60 3.52
N VAL A 45 -9.66 -0.67 4.39
CA VAL A 45 -11.07 -0.82 4.00
C VAL A 45 -11.80 0.48 4.33
N PRO A 46 -12.30 1.23 3.33
CA PRO A 46 -13.06 2.44 3.60
C PRO A 46 -14.40 2.11 4.29
N PRO A 47 -14.90 2.98 5.18
CA PRO A 47 -16.17 2.78 5.85
C PRO A 47 -17.34 2.88 4.85
N GLN A 48 -18.47 2.26 5.22
CA GLN A 48 -19.67 2.28 4.41
C GLN A 48 -20.15 3.72 4.15
N GLY A 49 -20.59 3.99 2.92
CA GLY A 49 -21.15 5.29 2.52
C GLY A 49 -20.12 6.31 2.02
N VAL A 50 -18.82 6.03 2.09
CA VAL A 50 -17.78 6.85 1.45
C VAL A 50 -17.55 6.37 0.02
N TYR A 51 -17.53 7.30 -0.93
CA TYR A 51 -17.12 7.01 -2.31
C TYR A 51 -15.63 7.31 -2.45
N LEU A 52 -14.85 6.28 -2.73
CA LEU A 52 -13.40 6.40 -2.86
C LEU A 52 -12.96 5.77 -4.19
N PRO A 53 -12.64 6.57 -5.22
CA PRO A 53 -12.10 6.06 -6.47
C PRO A 53 -10.85 5.21 -6.24
N TYR A 54 -10.65 4.24 -7.14
CA TYR A 54 -9.52 3.32 -7.11
C TYR A 54 -8.17 4.02 -6.88
N LYS A 55 -7.88 5.11 -7.61
CA LYS A 55 -6.64 5.89 -7.48
C LYS A 55 -6.36 6.36 -6.05
N ILE A 56 -7.39 6.90 -5.40
CA ILE A 56 -7.26 7.48 -4.06
C ILE A 56 -7.06 6.37 -3.03
N LEU A 57 -7.86 5.30 -3.12
CA LEU A 57 -7.69 4.14 -2.24
C LEU A 57 -6.34 3.46 -2.43
N PHE A 58 -5.87 3.33 -3.68
CA PHE A 58 -4.56 2.78 -4.00
C PHE A 58 -3.45 3.61 -3.36
N LYS A 59 -3.52 4.95 -3.49
CA LYS A 59 -2.55 5.86 -2.89
C LYS A 59 -2.56 5.80 -1.37
N ILE A 60 -3.73 5.72 -0.73
CA ILE A 60 -3.84 5.57 0.73
C ILE A 60 -3.18 4.27 1.20
N ASN A 61 -3.46 3.14 0.53
CA ASN A 61 -2.80 1.87 0.84
C ASN A 61 -1.28 1.97 0.70
N SER A 62 -0.81 2.63 -0.38
CA SER A 62 0.61 2.88 -0.58
C SER A 62 1.22 3.69 0.56
N LEU A 63 0.58 4.79 0.99
CA LEU A 63 1.03 5.64 2.08
C LEU A 63 1.12 4.88 3.42
N VAL A 64 0.14 4.04 3.74
CA VAL A 64 0.16 3.21 4.96
C VAL A 64 1.31 2.21 4.92
N GLN A 65 1.48 1.50 3.79
CA GLN A 65 2.52 0.48 3.65
C GLN A 65 3.94 1.04 3.67
N HIS A 66 4.12 2.30 3.27
CA HIS A 66 5.41 3.00 3.32
C HIS A 66 5.61 3.82 4.60
N GLY A 67 4.70 3.69 5.58
CA GLY A 67 4.83 4.35 6.88
C GLY A 67 4.58 5.86 6.88
N CYS A 68 3.98 6.41 5.81
CA CYS A 68 3.61 7.82 5.73
C CYS A 68 2.31 8.12 6.50
N LEU A 69 1.43 7.13 6.64
CA LEU A 69 0.17 7.24 7.36
C LEU A 69 0.03 6.13 8.41
N PRO A 70 -0.27 6.46 9.68
CA PRO A 70 -0.70 5.47 10.65
C PRO A 70 -2.08 4.95 10.27
N GLY A 71 -2.24 3.63 10.17
CA GLY A 71 -3.55 3.04 9.86
C GLY A 71 -4.63 3.39 10.89
N GLU A 72 -4.25 3.50 12.16
CA GLU A 72 -5.15 3.77 13.29
C GLU A 72 -5.81 5.16 13.23
N THR A 73 -5.26 6.10 12.46
CA THR A 73 -5.81 7.45 12.31
C THR A 73 -6.76 7.58 11.11
N LEU A 74 -6.96 6.51 10.33
CA LEU A 74 -7.83 6.48 9.15
C LEU A 74 -9.28 6.22 9.56
N ASP A 75 -9.86 7.16 10.29
CA ASP A 75 -11.25 7.09 10.75
C ASP A 75 -12.26 7.57 9.68
N CYS A 76 -13.55 7.53 10.02
CA CYS A 76 -14.61 8.02 9.13
C CYS A 76 -14.43 9.49 8.72
N LYS A 77 -13.82 10.34 9.56
CA LYS A 77 -13.61 11.76 9.25
C LYS A 77 -12.48 11.92 8.25
N PHE A 78 -11.40 11.13 8.38
CA PHE A 78 -10.35 11.06 7.37
C PHE A 78 -10.93 10.65 6.02
N PHE A 79 -11.69 9.54 5.95
CA PHE A 79 -12.26 9.10 4.66
C PHE A 79 -13.22 10.11 4.04
N GLN A 80 -13.93 10.88 4.87
CA GLN A 80 -14.77 11.99 4.43
C GLN A 80 -13.97 13.18 3.87
N SER A 81 -12.72 13.40 4.31
CA SER A 81 -11.84 14.47 3.81
C SER A 81 -11.11 14.09 2.51
N VAL A 82 -11.17 12.83 2.12
CA VAL A 82 -10.66 12.32 0.83
C VAL A 82 -11.79 11.81 -0.09
N ASP A 83 -13.04 12.17 0.19
CA ASP A 83 -14.20 11.87 -0.66
C ASP A 83 -14.32 12.92 -1.78
N PRO A 84 -14.19 12.53 -3.07
CA PRO A 84 -14.29 13.44 -4.20
C PRO A 84 -15.64 14.15 -4.38
N ARG A 85 -16.70 13.66 -3.72
CA ARG A 85 -18.00 14.33 -3.69
C ARG A 85 -17.99 15.58 -2.80
N ARG A 86 -16.99 15.71 -1.93
CA ARG A 86 -16.83 16.79 -0.96
C ARG A 86 -15.64 17.70 -1.28
N ILE A 87 -14.54 17.11 -1.73
CA ILE A 87 -13.29 17.82 -2.01
C ILE A 87 -12.91 17.60 -3.47
N LYS A 88 -12.38 18.62 -4.13
CA LYS A 88 -11.90 18.50 -5.52
C LYS A 88 -10.86 17.40 -5.63
N THR A 89 -11.00 16.50 -6.61
CA THR A 89 -10.09 15.35 -6.82
C THR A 89 -8.63 15.79 -6.94
N GLU A 90 -8.36 16.87 -7.66
CA GLU A 90 -7.03 17.48 -7.82
C GLU A 90 -6.37 17.84 -6.48
N TYR A 91 -7.14 18.32 -5.50
CA TYR A 91 -6.62 18.67 -4.18
C TYR A 91 -6.28 17.42 -3.39
N ILE A 92 -7.16 16.41 -3.43
CA ILE A 92 -6.94 15.14 -2.74
C ILE A 92 -5.68 14.48 -3.29
N GLU A 93 -5.58 14.34 -4.62
CA GLU A 93 -4.42 13.71 -5.26
C GLU A 93 -3.11 14.45 -4.95
N SER A 94 -3.10 15.77 -5.06
CA SER A 94 -1.92 16.58 -4.73
C SER A 94 -1.52 16.43 -3.26
N ALA A 95 -2.47 16.48 -2.34
CA ALA A 95 -2.22 16.38 -0.91
C ALA A 95 -1.66 14.99 -0.53
N LEU A 96 -2.22 13.91 -1.11
CA LEU A 96 -1.71 12.55 -0.89
C LEU A 96 -0.32 12.35 -1.51
N ASP A 97 -0.02 12.99 -2.64
CA ASP A 97 1.32 12.97 -3.23
C ASP A 97 2.34 13.72 -2.36
N GLN A 98 1.95 14.87 -1.79
CA GLN A 98 2.77 15.60 -0.83
C GLN A 98 3.04 14.79 0.44
N LEU A 99 2.05 14.08 0.99
CA LEU A 99 2.25 13.21 2.15
C LEU A 99 3.34 12.16 1.90
N TYR A 100 3.38 11.58 0.70
CA TYR A 100 4.43 10.62 0.33
C TYR A 100 5.82 11.27 0.25
N GLN A 101 5.88 12.54 -0.17
CA GLN A 101 7.13 13.30 -0.30
C GLN A 101 7.72 13.77 1.03
N LEU A 102 6.91 13.83 2.11
CA LEU A 102 7.39 14.21 3.44
C LEU A 102 8.49 13.28 3.96
N LYS A 103 8.54 12.02 3.48
CA LYS A 103 9.45 10.96 3.95
C LYS A 103 9.39 10.74 5.48
N ASP A 104 8.30 11.16 6.10
CA ASP A 104 8.03 11.01 7.54
C ASP A 104 6.54 10.65 7.72
N CYS A 105 6.23 10.10 8.90
CA CYS A 105 4.88 9.69 9.26
C CYS A 105 4.02 10.89 9.66
N CYS A 106 2.87 11.05 9.01
CA CYS A 106 1.88 12.07 9.37
C CYS A 106 0.93 11.53 10.45
N TYR A 107 1.20 11.86 11.72
CA TYR A 107 0.43 11.39 12.86
C TYR A 107 -0.97 12.04 13.02
N ASP A 108 -1.19 13.22 12.43
CA ASP A 108 -2.51 13.88 12.35
C ASP A 108 -2.88 14.16 10.88
N PRO A 109 -3.30 13.13 10.12
CA PRO A 109 -3.59 13.29 8.71
C PRO A 109 -4.83 14.15 8.45
N LEU A 110 -5.82 14.12 9.34
CA LEU A 110 -7.04 14.92 9.18
C LEU A 110 -6.75 16.41 9.33
N GLY A 111 -6.01 16.81 10.38
CA GLY A 111 -5.60 18.19 10.59
C GLY A 111 -4.66 18.66 9.48
N TRP A 112 -3.72 17.82 9.06
CA TRP A 112 -2.81 18.11 7.96
C TRP A 112 -3.54 18.37 6.63
N LEU A 113 -4.46 17.48 6.24
CA LEU A 113 -5.26 17.63 5.01
C LEU A 113 -6.12 18.90 5.06
N THR A 114 -6.76 19.16 6.20
CA THR A 114 -7.59 20.36 6.38
C THR A 114 -6.78 21.63 6.16
N LYS A 115 -5.56 21.69 6.73
CA LYS A 115 -4.64 22.82 6.53
C LYS A 115 -4.22 22.96 5.07
N GLN A 116 -3.86 21.87 4.39
CA GLN A 116 -3.49 21.91 2.97
C GLN A 116 -4.62 22.41 2.09
N TYR A 117 -5.85 21.95 2.32
CA TYR A 117 -7.00 22.39 1.51
C TYR A 117 -7.33 23.88 1.73
N MET A 118 -7.14 24.41 2.95
CA MET A 118 -7.25 25.85 3.21
C MET A 118 -6.20 26.64 2.42
N THR A 119 -4.97 26.14 2.36
CA THR A 119 -3.89 26.73 1.57
C THR A 119 -4.25 26.77 0.08
N TYR A 120 -4.72 25.67 -0.50
CA TYR A 120 -5.12 25.61 -1.91
C TYR A 120 -6.30 26.55 -2.23
N ASN A 121 -7.24 26.71 -1.30
CA ASN A 121 -8.36 27.66 -1.44
C ASN A 121 -7.95 29.13 -1.33
N SER A 122 -6.85 29.42 -0.65
CA SER A 122 -6.35 30.79 -0.44
C SER A 122 -5.56 31.34 -1.64
N GLY A 123 -5.45 30.57 -2.72
CA GLY A 123 -4.78 30.97 -3.97
C GLY A 123 -3.31 30.59 -4.05
N GLU A 124 -2.75 29.89 -3.06
CA GLU A 124 -1.48 29.19 -3.24
C GLU A 124 -1.71 28.07 -4.26
N GLN A 125 -1.03 28.15 -5.41
CA GLN A 125 -1.19 27.18 -6.48
C GLN A 125 -0.98 25.77 -5.93
N ILE A 126 -1.92 24.87 -6.24
CA ILE A 126 -1.72 23.42 -6.09
C ILE A 126 -0.35 23.12 -6.71
N PRO A 127 0.55 22.41 -6.01
CA PRO A 127 1.77 21.92 -6.61
C PRO A 127 1.37 21.22 -7.91
N LYS A 128 1.75 21.81 -9.04
CA LYS A 128 1.47 21.19 -10.33
C LYS A 128 2.12 19.83 -10.26
N LYS A 129 1.32 18.77 -10.40
CA LYS A 129 1.87 17.45 -10.74
C LYS A 129 2.87 17.74 -11.86
N PRO A 130 4.12 17.26 -11.77
CA PRO A 130 5.00 17.32 -12.92
C PRO A 130 4.29 16.49 -13.99
N THR A 131 3.51 17.17 -14.84
CA THR A 131 3.06 16.66 -16.10
C THR A 131 4.33 16.61 -16.94
N ILE A 132 5.18 15.64 -16.63
CA ILE A 132 6.22 15.23 -17.54
C ILE A 132 5.42 14.86 -18.77
N ALA A 133 5.54 15.66 -19.83
CA ALA A 133 5.00 15.29 -21.12
C ALA A 133 5.55 13.91 -21.40
N LEU A 134 4.68 12.90 -21.32
CA LEU A 134 5.10 11.53 -21.54
C LEU A 134 5.62 11.46 -22.98
N ASP A 135 6.81 10.92 -23.16
CA ASP A 135 7.30 10.58 -24.49
C ASP A 135 6.25 9.72 -25.20
N GLU A 136 6.20 9.82 -26.53
CA GLU A 136 5.25 9.10 -27.34
C GLU A 136 5.31 7.59 -27.02
N GLY A 137 4.23 7.05 -26.47
CA GLY A 137 4.14 5.65 -26.08
C GLY A 137 4.53 5.33 -24.64
N VAL A 138 4.62 6.28 -23.72
CA VAL A 138 4.71 6.02 -22.26
C VAL A 138 3.35 6.27 -21.60
N VAL A 139 2.94 5.43 -20.64
CA VAL A 139 1.72 5.57 -19.84
C VAL A 139 2.01 5.30 -18.36
N TYR A 140 1.26 5.95 -17.47
CA TYR A 140 1.36 5.74 -16.03
C TYR A 140 0.46 4.58 -15.59
N VAL A 141 1.04 3.53 -15.01
CA VAL A 141 0.30 2.34 -14.56
C VAL A 141 0.65 2.04 -13.12
N HIS A 142 -0.36 1.68 -12.32
CA HIS A 142 -0.16 1.24 -10.94
C HIS A 142 0.55 -0.10 -10.90
N ARG A 143 1.45 -0.27 -9.93
CA ARG A 143 2.24 -1.49 -9.79
C ARG A 143 2.08 -2.05 -8.39
N VAL A 144 1.88 -3.37 -8.32
CA VAL A 144 1.90 -4.11 -7.05
C VAL A 144 3.09 -5.05 -7.06
N LEU A 145 3.94 -4.92 -6.05
CA LEU A 145 5.08 -5.81 -5.81
C LEU A 145 4.66 -6.85 -4.78
N ILE A 146 4.89 -8.12 -5.08
CA ILE A 146 4.57 -9.24 -4.20
C ILE A 146 5.88 -9.89 -3.79
N THR A 147 6.18 -9.83 -2.50
CA THR A 147 7.24 -10.63 -1.85
C THR A 147 6.61 -11.84 -1.18
N PRO A 148 7.40 -12.87 -0.83
CA PRO A 148 6.90 -13.99 -0.04
C PRO A 148 6.23 -13.57 1.27
N SER A 149 6.62 -12.42 1.84
CA SER A 149 6.11 -11.94 3.12
C SER A 149 5.07 -10.82 3.00
N LYS A 150 5.12 -9.97 1.96
CA LYS A 150 4.39 -8.71 1.88
C LYS A 150 3.91 -8.37 0.47
N VAL A 151 2.92 -7.49 0.40
CA VAL A 151 2.44 -6.87 -0.85
C VAL A 151 2.63 -5.36 -0.74
N TYR A 152 3.20 -4.73 -1.77
CA TYR A 152 3.47 -3.30 -1.79
C TYR A 152 2.77 -2.64 -2.98
N PHE A 153 1.99 -1.61 -2.68
CA PHE A 153 1.29 -0.77 -3.65
C PHE A 153 2.23 0.37 -4.05
N ARG A 154 2.54 0.48 -5.34
CA ARG A 154 3.47 1.47 -5.89
C ARG A 154 2.92 2.17 -7.13
N GLY A 155 3.50 3.35 -7.37
CA GLY A 155 3.20 4.15 -8.54
C GLY A 155 2.00 5.09 -8.35
N PRO A 156 1.39 5.53 -9.45
CA PRO A 156 1.57 5.00 -10.80
C PRO A 156 2.95 5.33 -11.40
N GLU A 157 3.60 4.34 -12.01
CA GLU A 157 4.97 4.44 -12.55
C GLU A 157 4.94 4.58 -14.08
N PRO A 158 5.90 5.29 -14.70
CA PRO A 158 5.98 5.36 -16.15
C PRO A 158 6.30 3.99 -16.74
N ASN A 159 5.48 3.54 -17.69
CA ASN A 159 5.59 2.25 -18.35
C ASN A 159 5.49 2.44 -19.87
N LEU A 160 6.28 1.67 -20.62
CA LEU A 160 6.12 1.61 -22.08
C LEU A 160 4.75 1.02 -22.42
N SER A 161 3.99 1.76 -23.23
CA SER A 161 2.67 1.41 -23.70
C SER A 161 2.74 0.21 -24.64
N ASN A 162 1.81 -0.72 -24.48
CA ASN A 162 1.65 -1.87 -25.36
C ASN A 162 0.40 -1.71 -26.23
N ARG A 163 0.15 -2.67 -27.14
CA ARG A 163 -1.01 -2.61 -28.06
C ARG A 163 -2.34 -2.51 -27.32
N VAL A 164 -2.46 -3.14 -26.15
CA VAL A 164 -3.69 -3.11 -25.35
C VAL A 164 -3.88 -1.72 -24.75
N LEU A 165 -2.86 -1.17 -24.10
CA LEU A 165 -2.92 0.16 -23.47
C LEU A 165 -3.18 1.28 -24.49
N ARG A 166 -2.71 1.13 -25.73
CA ARG A 166 -3.04 2.07 -26.82
C ARG A 166 -4.49 2.00 -27.30
N ASN A 167 -5.11 0.83 -27.21
CA ASN A 167 -6.51 0.64 -27.60
C ASN A 167 -7.49 1.08 -26.50
N TYR A 168 -7.02 1.21 -25.26
CA TYR A 168 -7.83 1.57 -24.10
C TYR A 168 -7.19 2.72 -23.29
N PRO A 169 -6.98 3.90 -23.90
CA PRO A 169 -6.31 5.03 -23.26
C PRO A 169 -7.13 5.67 -22.13
N ASP A 170 -8.47 5.58 -22.20
CA ASP A 170 -9.36 6.12 -21.16
C ASP A 170 -9.53 5.15 -19.97
N ASP A 171 -9.10 3.90 -20.13
CA ASP A 171 -9.24 2.82 -19.13
C ASP A 171 -7.90 2.46 -18.48
N ILE A 172 -6.88 3.31 -18.56
CA ILE A 172 -5.53 3.01 -18.03
C ILE A 172 -5.58 2.61 -16.55
N ASP A 173 -6.51 3.18 -15.78
CA ASP A 173 -6.70 2.87 -14.36
C ASP A 173 -7.26 1.48 -14.09
N ASN A 174 -7.80 0.81 -15.11
CA ASN A 174 -8.25 -0.58 -15.05
C ASN A 174 -7.11 -1.57 -15.31
N PHE A 175 -5.89 -1.08 -15.59
CA PHE A 175 -4.71 -1.92 -15.74
C PHE A 175 -3.83 -1.87 -14.49
N LEU A 176 -3.35 -3.04 -14.07
CA LEU A 176 -2.44 -3.20 -12.95
C LEU A 176 -1.24 -4.06 -13.34
N ARG A 177 -0.03 -3.61 -13.00
CA ARG A 177 1.20 -4.37 -13.19
C ARG A 177 1.56 -5.12 -11.92
N LEU A 178 1.58 -6.45 -11.98
CA LEU A 178 2.07 -7.28 -10.88
C LEU A 178 3.54 -7.63 -11.09
N SER A 179 4.31 -7.72 -10.01
CA SER A 179 5.69 -8.21 -10.05
C SER A 179 6.00 -9.03 -8.81
N PHE A 180 6.51 -10.24 -9.02
CA PHE A 180 7.01 -11.09 -7.95
C PHE A 180 8.49 -10.83 -7.75
N VAL A 181 8.85 -10.41 -6.53
CA VAL A 181 10.20 -9.99 -6.14
C VAL A 181 10.58 -10.61 -4.80
N ASP A 182 11.86 -10.62 -4.45
CA ASP A 182 12.30 -11.01 -3.11
C ASP A 182 12.08 -9.87 -2.09
N GLU A 183 12.52 -10.07 -0.84
CA GLU A 183 12.34 -9.07 0.23
C GLU A 183 13.21 -7.82 0.03
N ASP A 184 14.27 -7.90 -0.76
CA ASP A 184 15.11 -6.78 -1.18
C ASP A 184 14.55 -6.06 -2.42
N LEU A 185 13.38 -6.50 -2.90
CA LEU A 185 12.68 -6.02 -4.09
C LEU A 185 13.38 -6.33 -5.42
N ASP A 186 14.31 -7.27 -5.39
CA ASP A 186 15.00 -7.78 -6.55
C ASP A 186 14.22 -8.92 -7.21
N LYS A 187 14.56 -9.21 -8.48
CA LYS A 187 13.90 -10.26 -9.24
C LYS A 187 14.23 -11.62 -8.63
N MET A 188 13.20 -12.36 -8.18
CA MET A 188 13.36 -13.75 -7.77
C MET A 188 13.94 -14.60 -8.89
N ARG A 189 14.96 -15.40 -8.56
CA ARG A 189 15.64 -16.29 -9.47
C ARG A 189 14.99 -17.67 -9.48
N SER A 190 15.21 -18.43 -10.54
CA SER A 190 14.72 -19.81 -10.63
C SER A 190 15.26 -20.69 -9.50
N THR A 191 16.46 -20.40 -9.01
CA THR A 191 17.11 -21.07 -7.86
C THR A 191 16.33 -20.89 -6.57
N ASP A 192 15.60 -19.79 -6.43
CA ASP A 192 14.89 -19.45 -5.19
C ASP A 192 13.55 -20.19 -5.13
N LEU A 193 13.00 -20.51 -6.30
CA LEU A 193 11.72 -21.21 -6.48
C LEU A 193 11.87 -22.72 -6.64
N SER A 194 13.04 -23.20 -7.08
CA SER A 194 13.27 -24.62 -7.37
C SER A 194 14.65 -25.11 -6.91
N LYS A 195 14.68 -26.32 -6.36
CA LYS A 195 15.94 -26.98 -5.96
C LYS A 195 16.63 -27.55 -7.20
N HIS A 196 17.95 -27.34 -7.33
CA HIS A 196 18.74 -27.83 -8.46
C HIS A 196 19.05 -29.34 -8.44
N SER A 197 18.92 -30.01 -7.30
CA SER A 197 19.07 -31.46 -7.18
C SER A 197 17.85 -32.07 -6.50
N SER A 198 17.09 -32.86 -7.24
CA SER A 198 16.10 -33.77 -6.66
C SER A 198 16.55 -35.18 -6.99
N SER A 199 16.70 -36.03 -5.96
CA SER A 199 16.53 -37.47 -6.15
C SER A 199 15.10 -37.69 -6.65
N ALA A 200 14.84 -38.79 -7.38
CA ALA A 200 13.60 -39.00 -8.15
C ALA A 200 12.27 -38.88 -7.36
N ASN A 201 12.32 -38.74 -6.03
CA ASN A 201 11.16 -38.68 -5.14
C ASN A 201 11.02 -37.39 -4.31
N GLU A 202 11.85 -36.35 -4.52
CA GLU A 202 11.71 -35.07 -3.79
C GLU A 202 10.94 -33.99 -4.56
N GLU A 203 10.08 -33.28 -3.84
CA GLU A 203 9.34 -32.12 -4.33
C GLU A 203 10.33 -31.03 -4.78
N ARG A 204 10.33 -30.74 -6.09
CA ARG A 204 11.29 -29.84 -6.74
C ARG A 204 11.13 -28.37 -6.31
N GLN A 205 9.97 -28.03 -5.76
CA GLN A 205 9.58 -26.67 -5.39
C GLN A 205 10.06 -26.31 -3.98
N THR A 206 10.46 -25.06 -3.80
CA THR A 206 10.87 -24.56 -2.48
C THR A 206 9.64 -24.14 -1.65
N LYS A 207 9.82 -23.97 -0.34
CA LYS A 207 8.80 -23.36 0.52
C LYS A 207 8.44 -21.94 0.07
N VAL A 208 9.38 -21.22 -0.54
CA VAL A 208 9.15 -19.89 -1.12
C VAL A 208 8.17 -19.99 -2.28
N TYR A 209 8.32 -20.98 -3.17
CA TYR A 209 7.35 -21.22 -4.24
C TYR A 209 5.94 -21.48 -3.70
N ALA A 210 5.80 -22.39 -2.73
CA ALA A 210 4.51 -22.69 -2.11
C ALA A 210 3.91 -21.45 -1.42
N ARG A 211 4.75 -20.63 -0.79
CA ARG A 211 4.32 -19.38 -0.16
C ARG A 211 3.82 -18.37 -1.19
N VAL A 212 4.55 -18.13 -2.27
CA VAL A 212 4.13 -17.22 -3.34
C VAL A 212 2.82 -17.70 -3.97
N LEU A 213 2.67 -19.01 -4.18
CA LEU A 213 1.43 -19.59 -4.70
C LEU A 213 0.24 -19.38 -3.75
N SER A 214 0.45 -19.39 -2.43
CA SER A 214 -0.61 -19.11 -1.45
C SER A 214 -1.11 -17.66 -1.44
N ILE A 215 -0.40 -16.75 -2.11
CA ILE A 215 -0.77 -15.33 -2.22
C ILE A 215 -1.71 -15.10 -3.43
N LEU A 216 -1.64 -15.96 -4.44
CA LEU A 216 -2.47 -15.95 -5.65
C LEU A 216 -3.89 -16.46 -5.36
#